data_AF-A0A5C7AME4-F1
#
_entry.id   AF-A0A5C7AME4-F1
#
_cell.length_a   1.000
_cell.length_b   1.000
_cell.length_c   1.000
_cell.angle_alpha   90.00
_cell.angle_beta   90.00
_cell.angle_gamma   90.00
#
_symmetry.space_group_name_H-M   'P 1'
#
loop_
_entity.id
_entity.type
_entity.pdbx_description
1 polymer ?
#
loop_
_entity_poly.entity_id
_entity_poly.type
_entity_poly.pdbx_seq_one_letter_code
_entity_poly.pdbx_strand_id
1 'polypeptide(L)' 'MINDLDIKFKVGDIVYAKVNPEVRLLVRKHYAHIYYCRYADLPMKKELALFEREIVVNEKQVVNNKSKLY' A
#
# COMPACT_ATOMS: atom_id res chain seq x y z
N MET A 1 0.66 27.67 1.00
CA MET A 1 -0.29 26.61 1.39
C MET A 1 0.01 25.43 0.48
N ILE A 2 0.56 24.35 1.03
CA ILE A 2 0.89 23.16 0.23
C ILE A 2 -0.43 22.37 0.12
N ASN A 3 -0.93 22.18 -1.10
CA ASN A 3 -2.14 21.42 -1.34
C ASN A 3 -1.83 19.93 -1.10
N ASP A 4 -2.20 19.41 0.07
CA ASP A 4 -2.25 17.97 0.41
C ASP A 4 -3.27 17.17 -0.44
N LEU A 5 -3.58 17.60 -1.67
CA LEU A 5 -4.73 17.12 -2.44
C LEU A 5 -4.56 15.74 -3.09
N ASP A 6 -3.34 15.20 -3.15
CA ASP A 6 -3.04 13.96 -3.90
C ASP A 6 -2.65 12.78 -3.00
N ILE A 7 -3.02 12.82 -1.71
CA ILE A 7 -2.78 11.71 -0.79
C ILE A 7 -3.96 10.75 -0.85
N LYS A 8 -3.79 9.65 -1.60
CA LYS A 8 -4.80 8.61 -1.78
C LYS A 8 -5.05 7.76 -0.54
N PHE A 9 -4.04 7.58 0.30
CA PHE A 9 -4.12 6.77 1.52
C PHE A 9 -3.61 7.57 2.72
N LYS A 10 -4.37 7.59 3.82
CA LYS A 10 -4.01 8.36 5.02
C LYS A 10 -3.25 7.50 6.02
N VAL A 11 -2.50 8.16 6.90
CA VAL A 11 -1.84 7.49 8.02
C VAL A 11 -2.89 6.82 8.90
N GLY A 12 -2.71 5.53 9.18
CA GLY A 12 -3.65 4.69 9.90
C GLY A 12 -4.50 3.80 8.99
N ASP A 13 -4.55 4.05 7.68
CA ASP A 13 -5.29 3.18 6.76
C ASP A 13 -4.65 1.80 6.64
N ILE A 14 -5.50 0.78 6.57
CA ILE A 14 -5.10 -0.59 6.24
C ILE A 14 -5.15 -0.74 4.72
N VAL A 15 -4.02 -1.12 4.15
CA VAL A 15 -3.84 -1.35 2.72
C VAL A 15 -3.14 -2.68 2.49
N TYR A 16 -3.13 -3.15 1.24
CA TYR A 16 -2.49 -4.40 0.84
C TYR A 16 -1.47 -4.18 -0.26
N ALA A 17 -0.43 -4.98 -0.29
CA ALA A 17 0.53 -4.96 -1.37
C ALA A 17 -0.02 -5.72 -2.59
N LYS A 18 0.06 -5.12 -3.78
CA LYS A 18 -0.36 -5.75 -5.04
C LYS A 18 0.39 -7.05 -5.31
N VAL A 19 1.66 -7.12 -4.91
CA VAL A 19 2.51 -8.31 -5.05
C VAL A 19 2.11 -9.43 -4.09
N ASN A 20 1.54 -9.10 -2.93
CA ASN A 20 1.06 -10.06 -1.95
C ASN A 20 -0.17 -9.52 -1.21
N PRO A 21 -1.39 -9.81 -1.71
CA PRO A 21 -2.63 -9.31 -1.13
C PRO A 21 -2.95 -9.92 0.23
N GLU A 22 -2.26 -10.98 0.66
CA GLU A 22 -2.46 -11.58 1.98
C GLU A 22 -1.81 -10.75 3.10
N VAL A 23 -0.95 -9.79 2.74
CA VAL A 23 -0.21 -8.98 3.69
C VAL A 23 -0.99 -7.70 4.01
N ARG A 24 -1.48 -7.62 5.25
CA ARG A 24 -2.08 -6.41 5.81
C ARG A 24 -1.01 -5.40 6.21
N LEU A 25 -1.07 -4.22 5.62
CA LEU A 25 -0.12 -3.15 5.85
C LEU A 25 -0.85 -1.90 6.38
N LEU A 26 -0.32 -1.29 7.42
CA LEU A 26 -0.81 -0.04 7.98
C LEU A 26 0.04 1.12 7.50
N VAL A 27 -0.57 2.10 6.86
CA VAL A 27 0.13 3.30 6.39
C VAL A 27 0.60 4.12 7.59
N ARG A 28 1.92 4.35 7.71
CA ARG A 28 2.54 5.13 8.80
C ARG A 28 2.91 6.53 8.36
N LYS A 29 3.37 6.68 7.13
CA LYS A 29 3.81 7.96 6.58
C LYS A 29 3.70 7.94 5.06
N HIS A 30 3.35 9.08 4.48
CA HIS A 30 3.49 9.32 3.05
C HIS A 30 4.56 10.39 2.85
N TYR A 31 5.60 10.11 2.07
CA TYR A 31 6.66 11.05 1.77
C TYR A 31 7.21 10.80 0.37
N ALA A 32 7.36 11.86 -0.43
CA ALA A 32 7.89 11.78 -1.79
C ALA A 32 7.21 10.72 -2.68
N HIS A 33 5.86 10.65 -2.65
CA HIS A 33 5.04 9.66 -3.39
C HIS A 33 5.27 8.19 -2.98
N ILE A 34 5.95 7.97 -1.85
CA ILE A 34 6.20 6.66 -1.26
C ILE A 34 5.40 6.57 0.04
N TYR A 35 4.63 5.48 0.14
CA TYR A 35 3.94 5.12 1.37
C TYR A 35 4.80 4.17 2.16
N TYR A 36 5.14 4.58 3.38
CA TYR A 36 5.79 3.73 4.37
C TYR A 36 4.72 3.01 5.15
N CYS A 37 4.63 1.70 4.94
CA CYS A 37 3.62 0.86 5.55
C CYS A 37 4.26 -0.17 6.48
N ARG A 38 3.64 -0.41 7.63
CA ARG A 38 4.07 -1.41 8.61
C ARG A 38 3.17 -2.63 8.52
N TYR A 39 3.71 -3.83 8.74
CA TYR A 39 2.90 -5.04 8.86
C TYR A 39 1.96 -4.94 10.07
N ALA A 40 0.65 -5.03 9.85
CA ALA A 40 -0.35 -4.92 10.91
C ALA A 40 -0.22 -6.08 11.92
N ASP A 41 0.03 -7.30 11.41
CA ASP A 41 0.20 -8.51 12.19
C ASP A 41 1.58 -8.65 12.86
N LEU A 42 2.61 -8.00 12.31
CA LEU A 42 4.00 -8.17 12.73
C LEU A 42 4.71 -6.81 12.82
N PRO A 43 4.39 -5.99 13.83
CA PRO A 43 4.90 -4.62 13.93
C PRO A 43 6.42 -4.51 14.16
N MET A 44 7.09 -5.62 14.52
CA MET A 44 8.55 -5.71 14.62
C MET A 44 9.26 -5.90 13.27
N LYS A 45 8.53 -6.29 12.20
CA LYS A 45 9.11 -6.39 10.86
C LYS A 45 9.42 -5.01 10.30
N LYS A 46 10.46 -4.96 9.46
CA LYS A 46 10.86 -3.75 8.74
C LYS A 46 9.68 -3.19 7.95
N GLU A 47 9.55 -1.87 7.97
CA GLU A 47 8.53 -1.16 7.21
C GLU A 47 8.80 -1.32 5.70
N LEU A 48 7.72 -1.44 4.94
CA LEU A 48 7.75 -1.51 3.49
C LEU A 48 7.56 -0.10 2.92
N ALA A 49 8.43 0.25 1.98
CA ALA A 49 8.24 1.41 1.12
C ALA A 49 7.55 0.94 -0.15
N LEU A 50 6.33 1.43 -0.39
CA LEU A 50 5.52 1.06 -1.55
C LEU A 50 5.12 2.32 -2.32
N PHE A 51 5.13 2.22 -3.66
CA PHE A 51 4.52 3.24 -4.51
C PHE A 51 3.01 3.09 -4.50
N GLU A 52 2.29 4.20 -4.76
CA GLU A 52 0.82 4.18 -4.83
C GLU A 52 0.25 3.05 -5.72
N ARG A 53 0.87 2.83 -6.89
CA ARG A 53 0.48 1.80 -7.87
C ARG A 53 0.65 0.36 -7.39
N GLU A 54 1.43 0.16 -6.33
CA GLU A 54 1.69 -1.13 -5.70
C GLU A 54 0.77 -1.39 -4.52
N ILE A 55 -0.07 -0.43 -4.16
CA ILE A 55 -0.98 -0.50 -3.03
C ILE A 55 -2.39 -0.71 -3.55
N VAL A 56 -3.13 -1.65 -2.95
CA VAL A 56 -4.52 -1.93 -3.26
C VAL A 56 -5.38 -1.83 -2.00
N VAL A 57 -6.59 -1.28 -2.15
CA VAL A 57 -7.54 -1.07 -1.04
C VAL A 57 -8.20 -2.39 -0.61
N ASN A 58 -8.35 -3.33 -1.56
CA ASN A 58 -9.01 -4.62 -1.34
C ASN A 58 -8.11 -5.77 -1.80
N GLU A 59 -8.05 -6.85 -1.00
CA GLU A 59 -7.44 -8.14 -1.34
C GLU A 59 -7.90 -8.67 -2.72
N LYS A 60 -9.14 -8.34 -3.11
CA LYS A 60 -9.83 -8.88 -4.30
C LYS A 60 -9.34 -8.31 -5.63
N GLN A 61 -8.56 -7.22 -5.65
CA GLN A 61 -8.14 -6.57 -6.91
C GLN A 61 -6.87 -7.17 -7.55
N VAL A 62 -6.13 -8.02 -6.84
CA VAL A 62 -4.88 -8.63 -7.38
C VAL A 62 -5.16 -9.67 -8.48
N VAL A 63 -6.38 -10.21 -8.55
CA VAL A 63 -6.72 -11.32 -9.47
C VAL A 63 -6.84 -10.87 -10.93
N ASN A 64 -7.00 -9.58 -11.23
CA ASN A 64 -7.34 -9.14 -12.60
C ASN A 64 -6.16 -8.81 -13.53
N ASN A 65 -4.90 -8.84 -13.07
CA ASN A 65 -3.75 -8.40 -13.89
C ASN A 65 -2.81 -9.52 -14.37
N LYS A 66 -3.14 -10.81 -14.15
CA LYS A 66 -2.33 -11.93 -14.67
C LYS A 66 -2.68 -12.37 -16.11
N SER A 67 -3.61 -11.69 -16.79
CA SER A 67 -4.16 -12.14 -18.08
C SER A 67 -3.59 -11.43 -19.33
N LYS A 68 -2.40 -10.83 -19.26
CA LYS A 68 -1.73 -10.27 -20.45
C LYS A 68 -0.28 -10.73 -20.51
N LEU A 69 -0.11 -12.02 -20.79
CA LEU A 69 1.15 -12.58 -21.29
C LEU A 69 0.80 -13.67 -22.33
N TYR A 70 0.41 -13.23 -23.52
CA TYR A 70 0.42 -14.00 -24.77
C TYR A 70 0.74 -13.04 -25.92
#